data_AF-A0A660E4I2-F1
#
_entry.id   AF-A0A660E4I2-F1
#
_cell.length_a   1.000
_cell.length_b   1.000
_cell.length_c   1.000
_cell.angle_alpha   90.00
_cell.angle_beta   90.00
_cell.angle_gamma   90.00
#
_symmetry.space_group_name_H-M   'P 1'
#
loop_
_entity.id
_entity.type
_entity.pdbx_description
1 polymer ?
#
loop_
_entity_poly.entity_id
_entity_poly.type
_entity_poly.pdbx_seq_one_letter_code
_entity_poly.pdbx_strand_id
1 'polypeptide(L)'
;MNQTIYAITDEQSFVSDFKLTAADGYTAVTVPLAWVSDFMKYPTKFSIIDGALKAPGNLPTLSIDELKQKLDKANDTIDTQQGTITQLQQAIGTLTGQIALMSVDQSTATKDGE
;
A
#
# COMPACT_ATOMS: atom_id res chain seq x y z
N MET A 1 3.83 25.90 10.80
CA MET A 1 4.37 26.94 9.91
C MET A 1 3.88 26.63 8.50
N ASN A 2 3.48 27.63 7.71
CA ASN A 2 3.14 27.39 6.29
C ASN A 2 4.38 26.93 5.53
N GLN A 3 4.19 26.16 4.46
CA GLN A 3 5.28 25.68 3.62
C GLN A 3 5.35 26.51 2.34
N THR A 4 6.51 27.07 2.03
CA THR A 4 6.74 27.66 0.71
C THR A 4 7.20 26.57 -0.25
N ILE A 5 6.58 26.50 -1.41
CA ILE A 5 6.99 25.66 -2.54
C ILE A 5 7.30 26.56 -3.74
N TYR A 6 7.89 25.97 -4.77
CA TYR A 6 8.12 26.59 -6.06
C TYR A 6 7.43 25.72 -7.11
N ALA A 7 6.46 26.24 -7.86
CA ALA A 7 5.60 25.44 -8.72
C ALA A 7 5.54 25.96 -10.17
N ILE A 8 5.27 25.05 -11.10
CA ILE A 8 4.88 25.33 -12.50
C ILE A 8 3.44 24.85 -12.66
N THR A 9 2.67 25.56 -13.48
CA THR A 9 1.31 25.15 -13.84
C THR A 9 1.17 24.75 -15.30
N ASP A 10 0.17 23.92 -15.57
CA ASP A 10 -0.30 23.66 -16.92
C ASP A 10 -1.15 24.82 -17.49
N GLU A 11 -1.68 24.62 -18.70
CA GLU A 11 -2.51 25.60 -19.42
C GLU A 11 -3.81 25.96 -18.67
N GLN A 12 -4.27 25.08 -17.77
CA GLN A 12 -5.46 25.24 -16.95
C GLN A 12 -5.14 25.74 -15.54
N SER A 13 -3.89 26.17 -15.30
CA SER A 13 -3.40 26.69 -14.03
C SER A 13 -3.35 25.66 -12.89
N PHE A 14 -3.40 24.35 -13.19
CA PHE A 14 -3.15 23.29 -12.21
C PHE A 14 -1.64 23.04 -12.07
N VAL A 15 -1.20 22.69 -10.87
CA VAL A 15 0.21 22.40 -10.61
C VAL A 15 0.66 21.20 -11.43
N SER A 16 1.62 21.39 -12.32
CA SER A 16 2.20 20.33 -13.15
C SER A 16 3.51 19.80 -12.58
N ASP A 17 4.26 20.65 -11.87
CA ASP A 17 5.50 20.30 -11.19
C ASP A 17 5.77 21.23 -9.99
N PHE A 18 6.51 20.75 -8.99
CA PHE A 18 6.92 21.57 -7.85
C PHE A 18 8.25 21.15 -7.23
N LYS A 19 8.90 22.11 -6.56
CA LYS A 19 10.13 21.94 -5.79
C LYS A 19 10.00 22.58 -4.41
N LEU A 20 10.75 22.05 -3.46
CA LEU A 20 10.82 22.60 -2.10
C LEU A 20 11.86 23.74 -1.98
N THR A 21 12.73 23.88 -2.96
CA THR A 21 13.76 24.93 -3.03
C THR A 21 13.59 25.75 -4.31
N ALA A 22 14.08 26.99 -4.28
CA ALA A 22 13.99 27.90 -5.41
C ALA A 22 14.65 27.29 -6.66
N ALA A 23 14.00 27.48 -7.80
CA ALA A 23 14.49 27.00 -9.09
C ALA A 23 14.00 27.90 -10.21
N ASP A 24 14.83 28.06 -11.24
CA ASP A 24 14.49 28.86 -12.41
C ASP A 24 13.26 28.32 -13.12
N GLY A 25 12.36 29.23 -13.50
CA GLY A 25 11.10 28.90 -14.16
C GLY A 25 9.95 28.50 -13.21
N TYR A 26 10.18 28.43 -11.90
CA TYR A 26 9.14 28.12 -10.91
C TYR A 26 8.68 29.37 -10.14
N THR A 27 7.40 29.42 -9.81
CA THR A 27 6.81 30.50 -9.02
C THR A 27 6.70 30.10 -7.56
N ALA A 28 7.14 30.97 -6.65
CA ALA A 28 7.01 30.73 -5.21
C ALA A 28 5.53 30.83 -4.78
N VAL A 29 5.04 29.80 -4.11
CA VAL A 29 3.65 29.72 -3.64
C VAL A 29 3.63 29.24 -2.19
N THR A 30 2.79 29.87 -1.38
CA THR A 30 2.58 29.46 0.00
C THR A 30 1.49 28.40 0.07
N VAL A 31 1.82 27.23 0.63
CA VAL A 31 0.87 26.18 0.97
C VAL A 31 0.41 26.40 2.41
N PRO A 32 -0.89 26.66 2.65
CA PRO A 32 -1.45 26.71 3.99
C PRO A 32 -1.19 25.39 4.73
N LEU A 33 -0.86 25.48 6.03
CA LEU A 33 -0.54 24.29 6.84
C LEU A 33 -1.61 23.19 6.77
N ALA A 34 -2.89 23.60 6.74
CA ALA A 34 -4.03 22.68 6.65
C ALA A 34 -4.04 21.83 5.37
N TRP A 35 -3.32 22.25 4.32
CA TRP A 35 -3.32 21.61 3.01
C TRP A 35 -1.98 20.96 2.66
N VAL A 36 -0.94 21.09 3.49
CA VAL A 36 0.40 20.56 3.17
C VAL A 36 0.35 19.06 2.91
N SER A 37 -0.35 18.29 3.75
CA SER A 37 -0.47 16.84 3.57
C SER A 37 -1.17 16.49 2.25
N ASP A 38 -2.29 17.15 1.96
CA ASP A 38 -3.07 16.91 0.75
C ASP A 38 -2.32 17.35 -0.51
N PHE A 39 -1.62 18.48 -0.44
CA PHE A 39 -0.79 18.99 -1.52
C PHE A 39 0.35 18.03 -1.85
N MET A 40 1.08 17.52 -0.84
CA MET A 40 2.18 16.59 -1.07
C MET A 40 1.71 15.25 -1.67
N LYS A 41 0.46 14.86 -1.39
CA LYS A 41 -0.12 13.62 -1.91
C LYS A 41 -0.74 13.78 -3.30
N TYR A 42 -1.35 14.93 -3.57
CA TYR A 42 -2.10 15.20 -4.79
C TYR A 42 -1.80 16.60 -5.36
N PRO A 43 -0.54 16.93 -5.67
CA PRO A 43 -0.17 18.30 -6.06
C PRO A 43 -0.94 18.76 -7.30
N THR A 44 -1.12 17.85 -8.27
CA THR A 44 -1.83 18.10 -9.54
C THR A 44 -3.33 18.37 -9.42
N LYS A 45 -3.90 18.24 -8.22
CA LYS A 45 -5.30 18.63 -7.96
C LYS A 45 -5.43 20.10 -7.59
N PHE A 46 -4.36 20.73 -7.12
CA PHE A 46 -4.36 22.13 -6.73
C PHE A 46 -4.10 23.02 -7.93
N SER A 47 -4.74 24.18 -7.95
CA SER A 47 -4.51 25.22 -8.94
C SER A 47 -3.87 26.45 -8.31
N ILE A 48 -3.18 27.25 -9.12
CA ILE A 48 -2.60 28.53 -8.70
C ILE A 48 -3.31 29.60 -9.52
N ILE A 49 -4.13 30.41 -8.85
CA ILE A 49 -4.91 31.50 -9.46
C ILE A 49 -4.53 32.78 -8.75
N ASP A 50 -4.11 33.79 -9.52
CA ASP A 50 -3.61 35.07 -9.01
C ASP A 50 -2.45 34.91 -7.99
N GLY A 51 -1.58 33.92 -8.23
CA GLY A 51 -0.44 33.60 -7.37
C GLY A 51 -0.81 32.90 -6.04
N ALA A 52 -2.09 32.60 -5.82
CA ALA A 52 -2.56 31.90 -4.63
C ALA A 52 -2.94 30.45 -4.92
N LEU A 53 -2.50 29.54 -4.05
CA LEU A 53 -2.91 28.14 -4.11
C LEU A 53 -4.42 28.02 -3.80
N LYS A 54 -5.15 27.32 -4.65
CA LYS A 54 -6.57 27.00 -4.48
C LYS A 54 -6.70 25.50 -4.21
N ALA A 55 -7.37 25.18 -3.10
CA ALA A 55 -7.64 23.80 -2.75
C ALA A 55 -8.60 23.15 -3.76
N PRO A 56 -8.47 21.85 -4.03
CA PRO A 56 -9.38 21.14 -4.91
C PRO A 56 -10.70 20.90 -4.17
N GLY A 57 -11.83 21.17 -4.84
CA GLY A 57 -13.15 20.83 -4.31
C GLY A 57 -13.45 19.32 -4.31
N ASN A 58 -12.52 18.50 -4.80
CA ASN A 58 -12.69 17.06 -5.07
C ASN A 58 -11.47 16.23 -4.64
N LEU A 59 -10.75 16.65 -3.60
CA LEU A 59 -9.71 15.80 -3.04
C LEU A 59 -10.29 14.43 -2.68
N PRO A 60 -9.60 13.31 -2.96
CA PRO A 60 -10.00 12.01 -2.46
C PRO A 60 -9.98 12.06 -0.94
N THR A 61 -11.16 12.27 -0.33
CA THR A 61 -11.33 12.11 1.10
C THR A 61 -11.23 10.61 1.33
N LEU A 62 -10.15 10.17 1.98
CA LEU A 62 -10.15 8.81 2.49
C LEU A 62 -11.23 8.76 3.57
N SER A 63 -12.42 8.28 3.21
CA SER A 63 -13.51 8.22 4.19
C SER A 63 -13.18 7.14 5.22
N ILE A 64 -13.76 7.26 6.42
CA ILE A 64 -13.65 6.19 7.43
C ILE A 64 -14.17 4.87 6.84
N ASP A 65 -15.17 4.93 5.96
CA ASP A 65 -15.73 3.76 5.29
C ASP A 65 -14.75 3.13 4.28
N GLU A 66 -13.99 3.93 3.53
CA GLU A 66 -12.95 3.43 2.62
C GLU A 66 -11.78 2.80 3.39
N LEU A 67 -11.39 3.41 4.51
CA LEU A 67 -10.41 2.83 5.43
C LEU A 67 -10.90 1.50 6.00
N LYS A 68 -12.15 1.46 6.45
CA LYS A 68 -12.79 0.26 6.95
C LYS A 68 -12.84 -0.83 5.88
N GLN A 69 -13.23 -0.49 4.65
CA GLN A 69 -13.29 -1.46 3.55
C GLN A 69 -11.89 -2.03 3.20
N LYS A 70 -10.84 -1.19 3.24
CA LYS A 70 -9.47 -1.66 3.05
C LYS A 70 -9.00 -2.57 4.19
N LEU A 71 -9.36 -2.24 5.43
CA LEU A 71 -9.03 -3.05 6.60
C LEU A 71 -9.77 -4.40 6.55
N ASP A 72 -11.06 -4.40 6.21
CA ASP A 72 -11.86 -5.61 6.09
C ASP A 72 -11.28 -6.53 4.99
N LYS A 73 -10.89 -5.99 3.83
CA LYS A 73 -10.18 -6.76 2.78
C LYS A 73 -8.84 -7.34 3.23
N ALA A 74 -8.08 -6.60 4.04
CA ALA A 74 -6.82 -7.08 4.58
C ALA A 74 -7.05 -8.25 5.55
N ASN A 75 -8.07 -8.16 6.40
CA ASN A 75 -8.47 -9.24 7.31
C ASN A 75 -8.93 -10.49 6.55
N ASP A 76 -9.76 -10.36 5.52
CA ASP A 76 -10.19 -11.50 4.68
C ASP A 76 -8.99 -12.22 4.03
N THR A 77 -7.99 -11.44 3.61
CA THR A 77 -6.74 -11.98 3.04
C THR A 77 -5.96 -12.76 4.09
N ILE A 78 -5.84 -12.24 5.31
CA ILE A 78 -5.17 -12.90 6.44
C ILE A 78 -5.88 -14.21 6.79
N ASP A 79 -7.21 -14.21 6.87
CA ASP A 79 -8.00 -15.41 7.19
C ASP A 79 -7.81 -16.50 6.13
N THR A 80 -7.79 -16.12 4.86
CA THR A 80 -7.52 -17.04 3.73
C THR A 80 -6.12 -17.65 3.83
N GLN A 81 -5.12 -16.83 4.16
CA GLN A 81 -3.74 -17.29 4.35
C GLN A 81 -3.63 -18.25 5.54
N GLN A 82 -4.31 -17.95 6.65
CA GLN A 82 -4.35 -18.82 7.84
C GLN A 82 -4.98 -20.18 7.53
N GLY A 83 -6.05 -20.21 6.73
CA GLY A 83 -6.67 -21.44 6.24
C GLY A 83 -5.71 -22.28 5.38
N THR A 84 -4.99 -21.62 4.48
CA THR A 84 -3.98 -22.28 3.62
C THR A 84 -2.84 -22.87 4.45
N ILE A 85 -2.32 -22.13 5.43
CA ILE A 85 -1.28 -22.62 6.35
C ILE A 85 -1.75 -23.86 7.10
N THR A 86 -3.00 -23.83 7.60
CA THR A 86 -3.59 -24.97 8.32
C THR A 86 -3.68 -26.22 7.44
N GLN A 87 -4.09 -26.06 6.17
CA GLN A 87 -4.14 -27.16 5.21
C GLN A 87 -2.74 -27.72 4.90
N LEU A 88 -1.76 -26.85 4.71
CA LEU A 88 -0.36 -27.26 4.49
C LEU A 88 0.18 -28.03 5.69
N GLN A 89 -0.09 -27.58 6.92
CA GLN A 89 0.31 -28.28 8.14
C GLN A 89 -0.31 -29.68 8.23
N GLN A 90 -1.60 -29.82 7.88
CA GLN A 90 -2.25 -31.14 7.84
C GLN A 90 -1.62 -32.06 6.79
N ALA A 91 -1.38 -31.54 5.58
CA ALA A 91 -0.76 -32.31 4.50
C ALA A 91 0.66 -32.79 4.89
N ILE A 92 1.46 -31.92 5.51
CA ILE A 92 2.79 -32.28 6.04
C ILE A 92 2.68 -33.38 7.10
N GLY A 93 1.70 -33.28 8.01
CA GLY A 93 1.44 -34.30 9.02
C GLY A 93 1.11 -35.66 8.42
N THR A 94 0.20 -35.71 7.44
CA THR A 94 -0.15 -36.95 6.72
C THR A 94 1.05 -37.54 5.99
N LEU A 95 1.81 -36.73 5.27
CA LEU A 95 2.98 -37.19 4.51
C LEU A 95 4.06 -37.76 5.44
N THR A 96 4.30 -37.11 6.58
CA THR A 96 5.24 -37.59 7.59
C THR A 96 4.81 -38.95 8.15
N GLY A 97 3.51 -39.14 8.41
CA GLY A 97 2.95 -40.43 8.83
C GLY A 97 3.10 -41.53 7.79
N GLN A 98 2.87 -41.22 6.51
CA GLN A 98 3.07 -42.17 5.41
C GLN A 98 4.53 -42.62 5.27
N ILE A 99 5.48 -41.67 5.36
CA ILE A 99 6.92 -41.97 5.32
C ILE A 99 7.31 -42.87 6.49
N ALA A 100 6.80 -42.61 7.70
CA ALA A 100 7.05 -43.44 8.86
C ALA A 100 6.56 -44.88 8.63
N LEU A 101 5.35 -45.06 8.09
CA LEU A 101 4.79 -46.39 7.82
C LEU A 101 5.63 -47.17 6.78
N MET A 102 6.00 -46.51 5.67
CA MET A 102 6.87 -47.11 4.65
C MET A 102 8.24 -47.53 5.19
N SER A 103 8.80 -46.75 6.12
CA SER A 103 10.09 -47.08 6.75
C SER A 103 10.01 -48.30 7.66
N VAL A 104 8.87 -48.54 8.31
CA VAL A 104 8.63 -49.73 9.14
C VAL A 104 8.47 -50.96 8.25
N ASP A 105 7.69 -50.87 7.17
CA ASP A 105 7.48 -51.99 6.23
C ASP A 105 8.79 -52.45 5.55
N GLN A 106 9.71 -51.53 5.24
CA GLN A 106 11.03 -51.92 4.72
C GLN A 106 11.88 -52.67 5.75
N SER A 107 11.81 -52.29 7.02
CA SER A 107 12.58 -52.91 8.11
C SER A 107 12.14 -54.34 8.40
N THR A 108 10.83 -54.62 8.32
CA THR A 108 10.28 -55.97 8.51
C THR A 108 10.54 -56.86 7.30
N ALA A 109 10.43 -56.35 6.07
CA ALA A 109 10.72 -57.11 4.85
C ALA A 109 12.18 -57.58 4.77
N THR A 110 13.13 -56.84 5.33
CA THR A 110 14.55 -57.26 5.37
C THR A 110 14.88 -58.28 6.47
N LYS A 111 14.03 -58.46 7.49
CA LYS A 111 14.31 -59.37 8.62
C LYS A 111 13.83 -60.80 8.41
N ASP A 112 12.84 -61.02 7.55
CA ASP A 112 12.30 -62.36 7.28
C ASP A 112 12.96 -63.04 6.06
N GLY A 113 14.02 -62.44 5.51
CA GLY A 113 14.70 -62.90 4.28
C GLY A 113 16.10 -63.51 4.47
N GLU A 114 16.56 -63.74 5.70
CA GLU A 114 17.84 -64.44 6.00
C GLU A 114 17.62 -65.83 6.63
#